data_AF-A0A420XH27-F1
#
_entry.id   AF-A0A420XH27-F1
#
_cell.length_a   1.000
_cell.length_b   1.000
_cell.length_c   1.000
_cell.angle_alpha   90.00
_cell.angle_beta   90.00
_cell.angle_gamma   90.00
#
_symmetry.space_group_name_H-M   'P 1'
#
loop_
_entity.id
_entity.type
_entity.pdbx_description
1 polymer ?
#
loop_
_entity_poly.entity_id
_entity_poly.type
_entity_poly.pdbx_seq_one_letter_code
_entity_poly.pdbx_strand_id
1 'polypeptide(L)'
;MQAVNSSQNNALISYRIVEIFETLQGEGYNTGMPSIFIRFGKCNLACPWCDTNYHQYEEKTASEILSIVKQFSAKNIIITGGEPTIQPHLDILLDMLKNEGYFLAIETNGLKPVPLQIDYIATSPKRLYQKNYSKHHIPYADGEVNMLATITQLGLLNQRANKPHWHLSIQTHKIANID
;
A
#
# COMPACT_ATOMS: atom_id res chain seq x y z
N MET A 1 25.48 22.91 11.27
CA MET A 1 24.69 22.53 12.46
C MET A 1 23.18 22.39 12.21
N GLN A 2 22.60 22.92 11.12
CA GLN A 2 21.14 22.82 10.88
C GLN A 2 20.66 21.46 10.31
N ALA A 3 21.47 20.76 9.50
CA ALA A 3 21.06 19.51 8.83
C ALA A 3 20.91 18.28 9.76
N VAL A 4 21.57 18.29 10.93
CA VAL A 4 21.51 17.18 11.91
C VAL A 4 20.22 17.24 12.74
N ASN A 5 19.69 18.44 13.00
CA ASN A 5 18.44 18.62 13.75
C ASN A 5 17.20 18.28 12.91
N SER A 6 17.22 18.54 11.59
CA SER A 6 16.10 18.22 10.70
C SER A 6 15.93 16.71 10.51
N SER A 7 17.03 15.97 10.33
CA SER A 7 16.98 14.51 10.16
C SER A 7 16.58 13.78 11.44
N GLN A 8 17.00 14.27 12.62
CA GLN A 8 16.51 13.73 13.90
C GLN A 8 15.01 14.00 14.12
N ASN A 9 14.52 15.19 13.76
CA ASN A 9 13.08 15.48 13.87
C ASN A 9 12.23 14.67 12.88
N ASN A 10 12.74 14.43 11.66
CA ASN A 10 12.06 13.60 10.67
C ASN A 10 11.89 12.15 11.15
N ALA A 11 12.89 11.60 11.84
CA ALA A 11 12.86 10.24 12.39
C ALA A 11 11.77 10.02 13.46
N LEU A 12 11.31 11.11 14.10
CA LEU A 12 10.33 11.10 15.20
C LEU A 12 8.88 11.34 14.73
N ILE A 13 8.66 11.63 13.44
CA ILE A 13 7.30 11.78 12.90
C ILE A 13 6.54 10.47 13.04
N SER A 14 5.37 10.54 13.68
CA SER A 14 4.53 9.38 13.94
C SER A 14 3.47 9.17 12.88
N TYR A 15 3.22 7.91 12.55
CA TYR A 15 2.19 7.46 11.64
C TYR A 15 1.30 6.43 12.31
N ARG A 16 0.03 6.41 11.88
CA ARG A 16 -0.97 5.44 12.33
C ARG A 16 -0.81 4.17 11.54
N ILE A 17 -0.30 3.13 12.18
CA ILE A 17 0.00 1.83 11.54
C ILE A 17 -0.95 0.78 12.10
N VAL A 18 -1.72 0.15 11.22
CA VAL A 18 -2.53 -1.03 11.54
C VAL A 18 -1.61 -2.25 11.66
N GLU A 19 -0.76 -2.47 10.66
CA GLU A 19 0.16 -3.60 10.61
C GLU A 19 1.30 -3.36 9.60
N ILE A 20 2.42 -4.07 9.81
CA ILE A 20 3.53 -4.17 8.86
C ILE A 20 3.92 -5.63 8.78
N PHE A 21 3.94 -6.21 7.57
CA PHE A 21 4.23 -7.62 7.36
C PHE A 21 4.78 -7.91 5.96
N GLU A 22 5.54 -8.99 5.82
CA GLU A 22 6.06 -9.47 4.53
C GLU A 22 5.19 -10.62 4.00
N THR A 23 4.82 -10.55 2.72
CA THR A 23 4.08 -11.60 2.00
C THR A 23 4.29 -11.44 0.48
N LEU A 24 3.47 -12.07 -0.37
CA LEU A 24 3.35 -11.65 -1.77
C LEU A 24 2.16 -10.74 -1.97
N GLN A 25 2.32 -9.83 -2.93
CA GLN A 25 1.19 -9.13 -3.51
C GLN A 25 0.21 -10.14 -4.15
N GLY A 26 -1.04 -10.08 -3.72
CA GLY A 26 -2.13 -10.91 -4.24
C GLY A 26 -2.90 -10.28 -5.40
N GLU A 27 -2.75 -8.98 -5.65
CA GLU A 27 -3.60 -8.26 -6.61
C GLU A 27 -2.82 -7.45 -7.66
N GLY A 28 -3.48 -7.22 -8.80
CA GLY A 28 -3.00 -6.31 -9.84
C GLY A 28 -1.76 -6.82 -10.58
N TYR A 29 -1.09 -5.91 -11.28
CA TYR A 29 0.04 -6.23 -12.16
C TYR A 29 1.20 -6.93 -11.43
N ASN A 30 1.44 -6.57 -10.18
CA ASN A 30 2.55 -7.12 -9.37
C ASN A 30 2.17 -8.39 -8.60
N THR A 31 1.10 -9.09 -8.99
CA THR A 31 0.68 -10.36 -8.35
C THR A 31 1.85 -11.34 -8.32
N GLY A 32 2.12 -11.90 -7.15
CA GLY A 32 3.20 -12.87 -6.93
C GLY A 32 4.56 -12.25 -6.56
N MET A 33 4.66 -10.92 -6.50
CA MET A 33 5.88 -10.22 -6.11
C MET A 33 6.06 -10.22 -4.59
N PRO A 34 7.22 -10.62 -4.05
CA PRO A 34 7.53 -10.49 -2.62
C PRO A 34 7.56 -9.02 -2.23
N SER A 35 6.76 -8.68 -1.22
CA SER A 35 6.49 -7.31 -0.80
C SER A 35 6.28 -7.20 0.70
N ILE A 36 6.73 -6.08 1.26
CA ILE A 36 6.41 -5.66 2.62
C ILE A 36 5.20 -4.74 2.52
N PHE A 37 4.13 -5.05 3.23
CA PHE A 37 2.97 -4.18 3.34
C PHE A 37 3.15 -3.25 4.53
N ILE A 38 2.99 -1.95 4.31
CA ILE A 38 2.83 -0.96 5.38
C ILE A 38 1.38 -0.49 5.30
N ARG A 39 0.54 -0.98 6.23
CA ARG A 39 -0.89 -0.67 6.26
C ARG A 39 -1.17 0.46 7.25
N PHE A 40 -1.51 1.64 6.74
CA PHE A 40 -1.89 2.77 7.58
C PHE A 40 -3.30 2.64 8.15
N GLY A 41 -3.58 3.41 9.20
CA GLY A 41 -4.92 3.63 9.74
C GLY A 41 -5.59 4.86 9.14
N LYS A 42 -6.91 4.98 9.35
CA LYS A 42 -7.81 6.04 8.84
C LYS A 42 -7.96 6.11 7.32
N CYS A 43 -9.20 6.30 6.87
CA CYS A 43 -9.54 6.52 5.47
C CYS A 43 -10.41 7.77 5.35
N ASN A 44 -10.34 8.46 4.21
CA ASN A 44 -11.26 9.56 3.85
C ASN A 44 -12.58 9.06 3.24
N LEU A 45 -12.74 7.75 3.11
CA LEU A 45 -13.98 7.07 2.72
C LEU A 45 -14.44 6.14 3.86
N ALA A 46 -15.69 5.69 3.81
CA ALA A 46 -16.31 4.80 4.79
C ALA A 46 -17.08 3.70 4.05
N CYS A 47 -16.37 2.94 3.21
CA CYS A 47 -16.97 1.88 2.40
C CYS A 47 -17.60 0.82 3.33
N PRO A 48 -18.89 0.47 3.20
CA PRO A 48 -19.53 -0.47 4.10
C PRO A 48 -19.04 -1.92 3.94
N TRP A 49 -18.26 -2.20 2.88
CA TRP A 49 -17.63 -3.49 2.56
C TRP A 49 -16.12 -3.49 2.78
N CYS A 50 -15.57 -2.54 3.54
CA CYS A 50 -14.15 -2.52 3.83
C CYS A 50 -13.77 -3.73 4.71
N ASP A 51 -12.77 -4.49 4.26
CA ASP A 51 -12.23 -5.68 4.94
C ASP A 51 -11.18 -5.34 6.01
N THR A 52 -10.73 -4.09 6.06
CA THR A 52 -9.68 -3.61 6.94
C THR A 52 -10.26 -2.76 8.06
N ASN A 53 -9.99 -3.12 9.32
CA ASN A 53 -10.35 -2.28 10.46
C ASN A 53 -9.35 -1.11 10.64
N TYR A 54 -9.46 -0.09 9.79
CA TYR A 54 -8.57 1.09 9.81
C TYR A 54 -8.79 2.02 11.02
N HIS A 55 -9.66 1.65 11.96
CA HIS A 55 -9.87 2.38 13.23
C HIS A 55 -9.00 1.85 14.37
N GLN A 56 -8.47 0.64 14.26
CA GLN A 56 -7.55 0.04 15.24
C GLN A 56 -6.13 0.11 14.69
N TYR A 57 -5.31 0.97 15.28
CA TYR A 57 -3.92 1.20 14.87
C TYR A 57 -3.07 1.61 16.06
N GLU A 58 -1.76 1.47 15.91
CA GLU A 58 -0.74 1.99 16.82
C GLU A 58 -0.04 3.18 16.16
N GLU A 59 0.48 4.09 16.97
CA GLU A 59 1.36 5.15 16.51
C GLU A 59 2.79 4.59 16.44
N LYS A 60 3.45 4.73 15.29
CA LYS A 60 4.85 4.33 15.07
C LYS A 60 5.60 5.45 14.38
N THR A 61 6.78 5.77 14.89
CA THR A 61 7.67 6.76 14.28
C THR A 61 8.25 6.27 12.96
N ALA A 62 8.68 7.19 12.10
CA ALA A 62 9.36 6.87 10.85
C ALA A 62 10.55 5.92 11.06
N SER A 63 11.32 6.14 12.14
CA SER A 63 12.47 5.29 12.47
C SER A 63 12.08 3.89 12.94
N GLU A 64 11.01 3.74 13.71
CA GLU A 64 10.48 2.43 14.11
C GLU A 64 9.97 1.65 12.90
N ILE A 65 9.22 2.31 12.01
CA ILE A 65 8.74 1.70 10.77
C ILE A 65 9.92 1.21 9.92
N LEU A 66 10.92 2.06 9.72
CA LEU A 66 12.12 1.69 8.96
C LEU A 66 12.85 0.50 9.60
N SER A 67 12.96 0.49 10.93
CA SER A 67 13.62 -0.58 11.68
C SER A 67 12.87 -1.91 11.58
N ILE A 68 11.54 -1.89 11.53
CA ILE A 68 10.70 -3.08 11.30
C ILE A 68 10.90 -3.57 9.86
N VAL A 69 10.79 -2.68 8.87
CA VAL A 69 10.93 -3.00 7.44
C VAL A 69 12.29 -3.67 7.15
N LYS A 70 13.37 -3.19 7.77
CA LYS A 70 14.73 -3.75 7.60
C LYS A 70 14.88 -5.19 8.10
N GLN A 71 13.93 -5.73 8.88
CA GLN A 71 13.97 -7.12 9.34
C GLN A 71 13.49 -8.10 8.26
N PHE A 72 12.81 -7.61 7.23
CA PHE A 72 12.29 -8.42 6.14
C PHE A 72 13.29 -8.53 4.97
N SER A 73 13.06 -9.51 4.10
CA SER A 73 13.96 -9.84 2.99
C SER A 73 13.59 -9.14 1.67
N ALA A 74 12.30 -8.84 1.47
CA ALA A 74 11.77 -8.25 0.27
C ALA A 74 12.26 -6.81 0.09
N LYS A 75 12.40 -6.41 -1.18
CA LYS A 75 12.83 -5.06 -1.58
C LYS A 75 11.72 -4.20 -2.17
N ASN A 76 10.52 -4.75 -2.24
CA ASN A 76 9.32 -4.02 -2.64
C ASN A 76 8.50 -3.70 -1.41
N ILE A 77 7.98 -2.49 -1.33
CA ILE A 77 7.08 -2.06 -0.26
C ILE A 77 5.77 -1.58 -0.89
N ILE A 78 4.66 -2.07 -0.37
CA ILE A 78 3.32 -1.62 -0.72
C ILE A 78 2.80 -0.74 0.41
N ILE A 79 2.68 0.55 0.10
CA ILE A 79 2.09 1.59 0.95
C ILE A 79 0.57 1.52 0.75
N THR A 80 -0.18 1.07 1.76
CA THR A 80 -1.62 0.82 1.66
C THR A 80 -2.33 1.20 2.97
N GLY A 81 -3.61 0.89 3.09
CA GLY A 81 -4.29 0.80 4.39
C GLY A 81 -4.80 2.11 4.94
N GLY A 82 -6.04 2.07 5.43
CA GLY A 82 -6.85 3.27 5.40
C GLY A 82 -6.74 3.88 4.00
N GLU A 83 -6.54 5.18 3.91
CA GLU A 83 -6.03 5.81 2.69
C GLU A 83 -4.60 6.30 2.97
N PRO A 84 -3.57 5.83 2.25
CA PRO A 84 -2.19 6.27 2.50
C PRO A 84 -1.98 7.75 2.16
N THR A 85 -2.60 8.26 1.10
CA THR A 85 -2.38 9.64 0.63
C THR A 85 -2.92 10.74 1.57
N ILE A 86 -3.66 10.37 2.64
CA ILE A 86 -4.10 11.33 3.67
C ILE A 86 -3.18 11.39 4.88
N GLN A 87 -2.15 10.54 4.95
CA GLN A 87 -1.24 10.55 6.08
C GLN A 87 -0.36 11.81 6.02
N PRO A 88 -0.28 12.59 7.12
CA PRO A 88 0.54 13.78 7.15
C PRO A 88 2.02 13.41 7.02
N HIS A 89 2.76 14.21 6.26
CA HIS A 89 4.21 14.06 6.09
C HIS A 89 4.67 12.71 5.52
N LEU A 90 3.80 12.00 4.78
CA LEU A 90 4.12 10.70 4.18
C LEU A 90 5.40 10.74 3.34
N ASP A 91 5.66 11.84 2.64
CA ASP A 91 6.86 12.09 1.84
C ASP A 91 8.15 11.82 2.61
N ILE A 92 8.20 12.18 3.90
CA ILE A 92 9.39 11.97 4.75
C ILE A 92 9.68 10.48 4.95
N LEU A 93 8.65 9.68 5.26
CA LEU A 93 8.81 8.23 5.37
C LEU A 93 9.19 7.61 4.03
N LEU A 94 8.56 8.04 2.93
CA LEU A 94 8.88 7.51 1.61
C LEU A 94 10.33 7.81 1.21
N ASP A 95 10.83 9.03 1.45
CA ASP A 95 12.23 9.39 1.22
C ASP A 95 13.18 8.50 2.02
N MET A 96 12.88 8.25 3.29
CA MET A 96 13.68 7.35 4.13
C MET A 96 13.73 5.92 3.56
N LEU A 97 12.60 5.40 3.06
CA LEU A 97 12.56 4.08 2.43
C LEU A 97 13.30 4.07 1.07
N LYS A 98 13.13 5.10 0.23
CA LYS A 98 13.86 5.21 -1.04
C LYS A 98 15.37 5.27 -0.83
N ASN A 99 15.83 5.96 0.20
CA ASN A 99 17.26 6.06 0.54
C ASN A 99 17.88 4.71 0.93
N GLU A 100 17.08 3.75 1.38
CA GLU A 100 17.51 2.36 1.65
C GLU A 100 17.39 1.46 0.41
N GLY A 101 17.00 2.01 -0.75
CA GLY A 101 16.92 1.31 -2.03
C GLY A 101 15.65 0.48 -2.22
N TYR A 102 14.58 0.75 -1.48
CA TYR A 102 13.30 0.07 -1.68
C TYR A 102 12.57 0.58 -2.94
N PHE A 103 11.89 -0.34 -3.62
CA PHE A 103 10.86 -0.02 -4.62
C PHE A 103 9.54 0.22 -3.91
N LEU A 104 8.86 1.33 -4.19
CA LEU A 104 7.64 1.74 -3.51
C LEU A 104 6.44 1.68 -4.44
N ALA A 105 5.49 0.80 -4.12
CA ALA A 105 4.16 0.80 -4.71
C ALA A 105 3.16 1.43 -3.74
N ILE A 106 2.08 2.02 -4.26
CA ILE A 106 0.96 2.51 -3.45
C ILE A 106 -0.35 1.86 -3.90
N GLU A 107 -1.20 1.55 -2.93
CA GLU A 107 -2.60 1.22 -3.15
C GLU A 107 -3.49 2.34 -2.59
N THR A 108 -4.19 3.04 -3.47
CA THR A 108 -4.99 4.24 -3.12
C THR A 108 -6.40 4.17 -3.70
N ASN A 109 -7.34 4.88 -3.05
CA ASN A 109 -8.65 5.14 -3.61
C ASN A 109 -8.65 6.18 -4.74
N GLY A 110 -7.55 6.91 -4.94
CA GLY A 110 -7.34 7.79 -6.09
C GLY A 110 -7.91 9.21 -5.97
N LEU A 111 -8.42 9.63 -4.80
CA LEU A 111 -9.00 10.97 -4.61
C LEU A 111 -7.97 12.08 -4.29
N LYS A 112 -6.74 11.70 -3.95
CA LYS A 112 -5.67 12.62 -3.56
C LYS A 112 -4.42 12.36 -4.40
N PRO A 113 -3.56 13.39 -4.59
CA PRO A 113 -2.30 13.22 -5.30
C PRO A 113 -1.42 12.14 -4.66
N VAL A 114 -0.73 11.39 -5.50
CA VAL A 114 0.26 10.41 -5.07
C VAL A 114 1.63 11.09 -4.94
N PRO A 115 2.40 10.84 -3.86
CA PRO A 115 3.75 11.37 -3.71
C PRO A 115 4.71 10.90 -4.81
N LEU A 116 5.66 11.75 -5.18
CA LEU A 116 6.61 11.50 -6.28
C LEU A 116 7.57 10.33 -6.04
N GLN A 117 7.73 9.91 -4.78
CA GLN A 117 8.57 8.79 -4.39
C GLN A 117 8.01 7.44 -4.81
N ILE A 118 6.72 7.37 -5.14
CA ILE A 118 6.05 6.13 -5.53
C ILE A 118 6.44 5.75 -6.96
N ASP A 119 6.93 4.53 -7.12
CA ASP A 119 7.36 3.94 -8.39
C ASP A 119 6.20 3.23 -9.14
N TYR A 120 5.16 2.81 -8.43
CA TYR A 120 4.01 2.12 -9.02
C TYR A 120 2.69 2.47 -8.31
N ILE A 121 1.69 2.86 -9.09
CA ILE A 121 0.38 3.30 -8.60
C ILE A 121 -0.69 2.26 -8.93
N ALA A 122 -1.19 1.56 -7.91
CA ALA A 122 -2.44 0.82 -7.96
C ALA A 122 -3.58 1.69 -7.43
N THR A 123 -4.52 2.03 -8.30
CA THR A 123 -5.69 2.82 -7.92
C THR A 123 -6.95 1.98 -8.00
N SER A 124 -7.77 2.05 -6.95
CA SER A 124 -9.06 1.38 -6.90
C SER A 124 -10.16 2.39 -6.58
N PRO A 125 -10.74 3.04 -7.62
CA PRO A 125 -11.90 3.88 -7.47
C PRO A 125 -13.08 3.11 -6.86
N LYS A 126 -13.95 3.79 -6.11
CA LYS A 126 -15.09 3.18 -5.41
C LYS A 126 -16.39 3.77 -5.97
N ARG A 127 -17.24 2.99 -6.66
CA ARG A 127 -18.43 3.53 -7.37
C ARG A 127 -19.37 4.27 -6.45
N LEU A 128 -19.54 3.81 -5.20
CA LEU A 128 -20.35 4.50 -4.17
C LEU A 128 -19.98 5.99 -4.03
N TYR A 129 -18.72 6.32 -4.27
CA TYR A 129 -18.17 7.68 -4.18
C TYR A 129 -17.90 8.31 -5.55
N GLN A 130 -18.52 7.83 -6.64
CA GLN A 130 -18.31 8.33 -8.02
C GLN A 130 -18.36 9.86 -8.15
N LYS A 131 -19.23 10.54 -7.37
CA LYS A 131 -19.36 12.01 -7.36
C LYS A 131 -18.10 12.74 -6.88
N ASN A 132 -17.28 12.09 -6.05
CA ASN A 132 -16.03 12.65 -5.55
C ASN A 132 -14.98 12.69 -6.67
N TYR A 133 -14.95 11.65 -7.50
CA TYR A 133 -14.01 11.52 -8.61
C TYR A 133 -14.26 12.54 -9.72
N SER A 134 -15.52 12.95 -9.95
CA SER A 134 -15.83 14.06 -10.88
C SER A 134 -15.22 15.39 -10.44
N LYS A 135 -14.87 15.55 -9.16
CA LYS A 135 -14.26 16.77 -8.62
C LYS A 135 -12.74 16.65 -8.51
N HIS A 136 -12.28 15.52 -7.98
CA HIS A 136 -10.87 15.27 -7.72
C HIS A 136 -10.57 13.80 -7.96
N HIS A 137 -9.61 13.54 -8.83
CA HIS A 137 -9.04 12.22 -9.05
C HIS A 137 -7.59 12.39 -9.50
N ILE A 138 -6.77 11.37 -9.28
CA ILE A 138 -5.45 11.31 -9.91
C ILE A 138 -5.61 11.14 -11.43
N PRO A 139 -4.72 11.71 -12.26
CA PRO A 139 -4.88 11.66 -13.71
C PRO A 139 -4.46 10.34 -14.35
N TYR A 140 -3.74 9.46 -13.63
CA TYR A 140 -3.13 8.24 -14.18
C TYR A 140 -2.84 7.17 -13.10
N ALA A 141 -2.80 5.90 -13.50
CA ALA A 141 -2.33 4.74 -12.71
C ALA A 141 -1.62 3.73 -13.63
N ASP A 142 -0.66 2.97 -13.10
CA ASP A 142 0.30 2.17 -13.88
C ASP A 142 -0.21 0.85 -14.46
N GLY A 143 -1.43 0.45 -14.13
CA GLY A 143 -2.04 -0.74 -14.69
C GLY A 143 -3.47 -0.95 -14.23
N GLU A 144 -4.22 -1.72 -15.01
CA GLU A 144 -5.53 -2.20 -14.59
C GLU A 144 -5.40 -3.51 -13.81
N VAL A 145 -6.23 -3.67 -12.77
CA VAL A 145 -6.36 -4.95 -12.08
C VAL A 145 -7.04 -5.94 -13.02
N ASN A 146 -6.27 -6.84 -13.61
CA ASN A 146 -6.79 -7.91 -14.43
C ASN A 146 -6.92 -9.20 -13.60
N MET A 147 -8.12 -9.44 -13.07
CA MET A 147 -8.39 -10.62 -12.24
C MET A 147 -8.08 -11.95 -12.95
N LEU A 148 -8.30 -12.05 -14.27
CA LEU A 148 -7.99 -13.26 -15.03
C LEU A 148 -6.48 -13.52 -15.06
N ALA A 149 -5.68 -12.49 -15.30
CA ALA A 149 -4.22 -12.59 -15.31
C ALA A 149 -3.68 -12.95 -13.91
N THR A 150 -4.20 -12.30 -12.86
CA THR A 150 -3.88 -12.57 -11.45
C THR A 150 -4.18 -14.02 -11.06
N ILE A 151 -5.38 -14.53 -11.36
CA ILE A 151 -5.78 -15.92 -11.05
C ILE A 151 -4.93 -16.92 -11.83
N THR A 152 -4.67 -16.65 -13.11
CA THR A 152 -3.85 -17.51 -13.97
C THR A 152 -2.42 -17.64 -13.42
N GLN A 153 -1.80 -16.52 -13.05
CA GLN A 153 -0.45 -16.49 -12.50
C GLN A 153 -0.38 -17.22 -11.15
N LEU A 154 -1.38 -17.05 -10.28
CA LEU A 154 -1.46 -17.78 -9.02
C LEU A 154 -1.52 -19.29 -9.24
N GLY A 155 -2.32 -19.75 -10.20
CA GLY A 155 -2.39 -21.15 -10.59
C GLY A 155 -1.02 -21.71 -11.00
N LEU A 156 -0.28 -20.98 -11.84
CA LEU A 156 1.08 -21.36 -12.24
C LEU A 156 2.05 -21.40 -11.06
N LEU A 157 1.98 -20.42 -10.15
CA LEU A 157 2.85 -20.34 -8.97
C LEU A 157 2.62 -21.53 -8.01
N ASN A 158 1.38 -22.02 -7.90
CA ASN A 158 0.99 -23.13 -7.03
C ASN A 158 1.24 -24.52 -7.65
N GLN A 159 1.54 -24.62 -8.94
CA GLN A 159 1.96 -25.89 -9.57
C GLN A 159 3.41 -26.29 -9.22
N ARG A 160 4.18 -25.41 -8.55
CA ARG A 160 5.59 -25.66 -8.22
C ARG A 160 5.70 -26.63 -7.05
N ALA A 161 6.35 -27.78 -7.27
CA ALA A 161 6.39 -28.90 -6.33
C ALA A 161 7.10 -28.64 -4.97
N ASN A 162 7.80 -27.51 -4.76
CA ASN A 162 8.67 -27.28 -3.58
C ASN A 162 8.74 -25.81 -3.10
N LYS A 163 7.64 -25.04 -3.18
CA LYS A 163 7.59 -23.63 -2.73
C LYS A 163 6.26 -23.36 -2.03
N PRO A 164 6.15 -22.32 -1.16
CA PRO A 164 4.94 -22.16 -0.35
C PRO A 164 3.71 -22.07 -1.23
N HIS A 165 2.60 -22.62 -0.73
CA HIS A 165 1.31 -22.50 -1.38
C HIS A 165 0.83 -21.05 -1.23
N TRP A 166 0.62 -20.38 -2.37
CA TRP A 166 0.22 -18.98 -2.41
C TRP A 166 -1.30 -18.89 -2.37
N HIS A 167 -1.83 -18.10 -1.46
CA HIS A 167 -3.25 -17.81 -1.37
C HIS A 167 -3.53 -16.48 -2.05
N LEU A 168 -4.66 -16.42 -2.75
CA LEU A 168 -5.14 -15.16 -3.29
C LEU A 168 -5.75 -14.34 -2.16
N SER A 169 -5.09 -13.25 -1.78
CA SER A 169 -5.76 -12.20 -1.01
C SER A 169 -6.52 -11.35 -2.02
N ILE A 170 -7.81 -11.66 -2.21
CA ILE A 170 -8.71 -10.80 -2.98
C ILE A 170 -9.48 -9.96 -1.98
N GLN A 171 -9.51 -8.67 -2.22
CA GLN A 171 -10.56 -7.76 -1.80
C GLN A 171 -11.88 -8.29 -2.38
N THR A 172 -12.51 -9.27 -1.71
CA THR A 172 -13.69 -10.03 -2.20
C THR A 172 -14.85 -9.12 -2.61
N HIS A 173 -14.90 -7.90 -2.06
CA HIS A 173 -15.81 -6.85 -2.47
C HIS A 173 -15.66 -6.44 -3.95
N LYS A 174 -14.50 -6.64 -4.58
CA LYS A 174 -14.27 -6.45 -6.02
C LYS A 174 -14.89 -7.55 -6.91
N ILE A 175 -15.29 -8.69 -6.35
CA ILE A 175 -15.83 -9.84 -7.11
C ILE A 175 -17.36 -9.84 -7.14
N ALA A 176 -18.01 -9.23 -6.14
CA ALA A 176 -19.44 -9.40 -5.93
C ALA A 176 -20.36 -8.51 -6.80
N ASN A 177 -19.85 -7.85 -7.85
CA ASN A 177 -20.59 -6.82 -8.58
C ASN A 177 -21.15 -5.70 -7.66
N ILE A 178 -20.60 -5.58 -6.46
CA ILE A 178 -20.77 -4.43 -5.58
C ILE A 178 -19.79 -3.37 -6.09
N ASP A 179 -20.03 -2.91 -7.31
CA ASP A 179 -19.37 -1.70 -7.78
C ASP A 179 -19.80 -0.54 -6.85
#